data_AF-A0A2T2NKZ2-F1
#
_entry.id   AF-A0A2T2NKZ2-F1
#
_cell.length_a   1.000
_cell.length_b   1.000
_cell.length_c   1.000
_cell.angle_alpha   90.00
_cell.angle_beta   90.00
_cell.angle_gamma   90.00
#
_symmetry.space_group_name_H-M   'P 1'
#
loop_
_entity.id
_entity.type
_entity.pdbx_description
1 polymer ?
#
loop_
_entity_poly.entity_id
_entity_poly.type
_entity_poly.pdbx_seq_one_letter_code
_entity_poly.pdbx_strand_id
1 'polypeptide(L)'
;MDPQPYSDLRWIQSHKEIPHRVGFLDLPRELRDVIYELAFRVPGAIFIFDKEPSRHQALIRGTIVKYKDAGPSEPQRVGKRVPIALMRTCKQIHVESSDVLYGRNVFQMFMARVNFSATYDPLVRSIVFMIEPDHRIYADDLDTVGYWWKRRVWTDIVDRSMTLLNRFPNLKSLTFPIKSGRLGSKFGITWRPAFLAWENKTREQRISLAAAWMRAKCSFANDRMREVLHLELVPAPSISKDELVGSRFILEEDDDDWSPEEFYEAFEKMKTL
;
A
#
# COMPACT_ATOMS: atom_id res chain seq x y z
N MET A 1 -27.17 -17.69 2.71
CA MET A 1 -26.04 -18.04 3.60
C MET A 1 -26.15 -17.11 4.78
N ASP A 2 -26.53 -17.63 5.93
CA ASP A 2 -26.60 -16.84 7.16
C ASP A 2 -25.20 -16.33 7.52
N PRO A 3 -25.05 -15.06 7.96
CA PRO A 3 -23.77 -14.56 8.42
C PRO A 3 -23.33 -15.38 9.63
N GLN A 4 -22.25 -16.14 9.49
CA GLN A 4 -21.65 -16.81 10.63
C GLN A 4 -21.31 -15.73 11.69
N PRO A 5 -21.67 -15.95 12.96
CA PRO A 5 -21.35 -15.00 14.02
C PRO A 5 -19.83 -14.82 14.04
N TYR A 6 -19.39 -13.57 13.88
CA TYR A 6 -17.98 -13.19 13.95
C TYR A 6 -17.39 -13.79 15.23
N SER A 7 -16.44 -14.72 15.08
CA SER A 7 -15.72 -15.24 16.23
C SER A 7 -14.77 -14.14 16.69
N ASP A 8 -15.20 -13.33 17.65
CA ASP A 8 -14.36 -12.31 18.26
C ASP A 8 -13.05 -12.94 18.78
N LEU A 9 -11.92 -12.27 18.55
CA LEU A 9 -10.63 -12.61 19.15
C LEU A 9 -10.69 -12.40 20.65
N ARG A 10 -11.19 -13.40 21.38
CA ARG A 10 -11.29 -13.35 22.83
C ARG A 10 -9.97 -13.75 23.46
N TRP A 11 -9.40 -12.84 24.25
CA TRP A 11 -8.25 -13.14 25.07
C TRP A 11 -8.58 -14.23 26.08
N ILE A 12 -7.71 -15.24 26.18
CA ILE A 12 -7.83 -16.36 27.12
C ILE A 12 -6.43 -16.65 27.66
N GLN A 13 -6.28 -16.62 28.98
CA GLN A 13 -5.02 -16.92 29.66
C GLN A 13 -4.61 -18.39 29.43
N SER A 14 -3.33 -18.62 29.15
CA SER A 14 -2.75 -19.97 29.15
C SER A 14 -2.33 -20.38 30.56
N HIS A 15 -2.47 -21.65 30.88
CA HIS A 15 -1.97 -22.23 32.12
C HIS A 15 -0.68 -23.02 31.86
N LYS A 16 0.21 -23.08 32.87
CA LYS A 16 1.42 -23.90 32.81
C LYS A 16 1.19 -25.25 33.48
N GLU A 17 1.90 -26.24 32.96
CA GLU A 17 2.00 -27.56 33.59
C GLU A 17 2.91 -27.54 34.83
N ILE A 18 4.01 -26.77 34.79
CA ILE A 18 5.01 -26.70 35.87
C ILE A 18 5.06 -25.27 36.46
N PRO A 19 4.54 -25.02 37.68
CA PRO A 19 4.40 -23.68 38.24
C PRO A 19 5.72 -22.90 38.43
N HIS A 20 6.81 -23.60 38.77
CA HIS A 20 8.08 -22.99 39.17
C HIS A 20 9.02 -22.66 37.99
N ARG A 21 8.67 -23.03 36.75
CA ARG A 21 9.46 -22.66 35.57
C ARG A 21 8.98 -21.33 35.01
N VAL A 22 9.93 -20.45 34.72
CA VAL A 22 9.69 -19.22 33.94
C VAL A 22 9.67 -19.60 32.46
N GLY A 23 8.54 -19.38 31.81
CA GLY A 23 8.36 -19.52 30.38
C GLY A 23 7.99 -18.19 29.73
N PHE A 24 7.78 -18.22 28.41
CA PHE A 24 7.50 -17.01 27.64
C PHE A 24 6.26 -16.23 28.14
N LEU A 25 5.21 -16.93 28.58
CA LEU A 25 3.96 -16.30 29.05
C LEU A 25 4.04 -15.73 30.48
N ASP A 26 5.16 -15.94 31.18
CA ASP A 26 5.45 -15.28 32.47
C ASP A 26 6.11 -13.92 32.31
N LEU A 27 6.66 -13.65 31.13
CA LEU A 27 7.24 -12.34 30.84
C LEU A 27 6.14 -11.28 30.95
N PRO A 28 6.42 -10.08 31.47
CA PRO A 28 5.50 -8.94 31.36
C PRO A 28 5.03 -8.73 29.92
N ARG A 29 3.79 -8.23 29.78
CA ARG A 29 3.12 -8.06 28.48
C ARG A 29 3.96 -7.22 27.53
N GLU A 30 4.63 -6.20 28.05
CA GLU A 30 5.47 -5.25 27.33
C GLU A 30 6.66 -5.97 26.66
N LEU A 31 7.29 -6.89 27.37
CA LEU A 31 8.39 -7.69 26.80
C LEU A 31 7.89 -8.68 25.75
N ARG A 32 6.70 -9.26 25.96
CA ARG A 32 6.07 -10.12 24.94
C ARG A 32 5.74 -9.33 23.68
N ASP A 33 5.26 -8.09 23.81
CA ASP A 33 4.96 -7.20 22.69
C ASP A 33 6.21 -6.87 21.87
N VAL A 34 7.35 -6.60 22.52
CA VAL A 34 8.64 -6.44 21.81
C VAL A 34 9.01 -7.71 21.04
N ILE A 35 8.84 -8.89 21.64
CA ILE A 35 9.11 -10.17 20.96
C ILE A 35 8.16 -10.37 19.78
N TYR A 36 6.87 -10.05 19.94
CA TYR A 36 5.90 -10.12 18.84
C TYR A 36 6.25 -9.16 17.71
N GLU A 37 6.68 -7.93 18.00
CA GLU A 37 7.15 -6.99 16.98
C GLU A 37 8.31 -7.56 16.19
N LEU A 38 9.32 -8.10 16.85
CA LEU A 38 10.48 -8.71 16.19
C LEU A 38 10.10 -9.95 15.36
N ALA A 39 9.10 -10.73 15.81
CA ALA A 39 8.70 -11.96 15.15
C ALA A 39 7.73 -11.74 13.97
N PHE A 40 6.76 -10.85 14.12
CA PHE A 40 5.61 -10.75 13.21
C PHE A 40 5.61 -9.49 12.34
N ARG A 41 6.39 -8.46 12.67
CA ARG A 41 6.54 -7.28 11.81
C ARG A 41 7.63 -7.53 10.77
N VAL A 42 7.34 -7.16 9.53
CA VAL A 42 8.30 -7.26 8.43
C VAL A 42 8.72 -5.85 7.97
N PRO A 43 9.99 -5.65 7.58
CA PRO A 43 10.38 -4.45 6.86
C PRO A 43 9.80 -4.50 5.44
N GLY A 44 9.23 -3.39 4.97
CA GLY A 44 8.56 -3.29 3.65
C GLY A 44 7.06 -3.59 3.72
N ALA A 45 6.55 -4.34 2.74
CA ALA A 45 5.13 -4.70 2.66
C ALA A 45 4.94 -6.21 2.45
N ILE A 46 3.83 -6.74 2.97
CA ILE A 46 3.36 -8.10 2.70
C ILE A 46 2.49 -8.06 1.44
N PHE A 47 3.06 -8.45 0.31
CA PHE A 47 2.34 -8.60 -0.95
C PHE A 47 1.53 -9.89 -0.96
N ILE A 48 0.22 -9.74 -1.12
CA ILE A 48 -0.74 -10.85 -1.20
C ILE A 48 -1.23 -10.99 -2.63
N PHE A 49 -1.01 -12.18 -3.20
CA PHE A 49 -1.41 -12.49 -4.57
C PHE A 49 -1.96 -13.90 -4.69
N ASP A 50 -2.80 -14.11 -5.69
CA ASP A 50 -3.19 -15.45 -6.15
C ASP A 50 -2.18 -15.91 -7.19
N LYS A 51 -1.59 -17.09 -6.97
CA LYS A 51 -0.61 -17.65 -7.91
C LYS A 51 -1.27 -18.09 -9.22
N GLU A 52 -2.51 -18.57 -9.15
CA GLU A 52 -3.19 -19.22 -10.28
C GLU A 52 -4.67 -18.83 -10.30
N PRO A 53 -5.02 -17.62 -10.80
CA PRO A 53 -6.39 -17.10 -10.75
C PRO A 53 -7.40 -17.95 -11.54
N SER A 54 -6.92 -18.84 -12.42
CA SER A 54 -7.74 -19.75 -13.21
C SER A 54 -8.15 -21.02 -12.45
N ARG A 55 -7.62 -21.29 -11.26
CA ARG A 55 -8.04 -22.45 -10.46
C ARG A 55 -9.30 -22.13 -9.68
N HIS A 56 -10.16 -23.14 -9.54
CA HIS A 56 -11.37 -23.08 -8.70
C HIS A 56 -11.07 -22.81 -7.21
N GLN A 57 -9.82 -23.00 -6.77
CA GLN A 57 -9.36 -22.67 -5.43
C GLN A 57 -8.17 -21.69 -5.52
N ALA A 58 -8.40 -20.46 -5.09
CA ALA A 58 -7.37 -19.43 -5.02
C ALA A 58 -6.26 -19.85 -4.04
N LEU A 59 -5.04 -20.01 -4.55
CA LEU A 59 -3.86 -20.31 -3.74
C LEU A 59 -3.19 -19.00 -3.36
N ILE A 60 -3.76 -18.37 -2.34
CA ILE A 60 -3.24 -17.11 -1.80
C ILE A 60 -1.84 -17.33 -1.23
N ARG A 61 -0.88 -16.56 -1.73
CA ARG A 61 0.50 -16.54 -1.24
C ARG A 61 0.86 -15.14 -0.76
N GLY A 62 1.71 -15.11 0.26
CA GLY A 62 2.31 -13.90 0.79
C GLY A 62 3.81 -13.86 0.50
N THR A 63 4.28 -12.75 -0.05
CA THR A 63 5.71 -12.42 -0.17
C THR A 63 5.99 -11.06 0.44
N ILE A 64 7.11 -10.93 1.13
CA ILE A 64 7.62 -9.67 1.64
C ILE A 64 8.38 -9.00 0.50
N VAL A 65 8.00 -7.76 0.19
CA VAL A 65 8.57 -6.96 -0.90
C VAL A 65 9.06 -5.62 -0.37
N LYS A 66 10.00 -5.00 -1.08
CA LYS A 66 10.50 -3.66 -0.78
C LYS A 66 9.36 -2.63 -0.94
N TYR A 67 9.18 -1.78 0.06
CA TYR A 67 8.23 -0.67 0.04
C TYR A 67 8.80 0.52 0.84
N LYS A 68 8.80 1.73 0.24
CA LYS A 68 9.38 2.95 0.82
C LYS A 68 10.79 2.74 1.39
N ASP A 69 11.66 2.13 0.58
CA ASP A 69 13.04 1.78 0.93
C ASP A 69 13.27 0.80 2.08
N ALA A 70 12.20 0.30 2.69
CA ALA A 70 12.25 -0.77 3.66
C ALA A 70 11.95 -2.14 3.02
N GLY A 71 12.60 -3.18 3.52
CA GLY A 71 12.36 -4.56 3.12
C GLY A 71 13.51 -5.18 2.33
N PRO A 72 13.37 -6.46 1.94
CA PRO A 72 14.42 -7.17 1.23
C PRO A 72 14.52 -6.69 -0.23
N SER A 73 15.73 -6.68 -0.78
CA SER A 73 15.99 -6.38 -2.20
C SER A 73 15.30 -7.39 -3.13
N GLU A 74 15.30 -8.66 -2.73
CA GLU A 74 14.58 -9.74 -3.41
C GLU A 74 13.32 -10.15 -2.65
N PRO A 75 12.20 -10.44 -3.33
CA PRO A 75 10.98 -10.91 -2.68
C PRO A 75 11.20 -12.17 -1.84
N GLN A 76 10.84 -12.13 -0.55
CA GLN A 76 10.97 -13.27 0.37
C GLN A 76 9.61 -13.89 0.70
N ARG A 77 9.51 -15.21 0.82
CA ARG A 77 8.26 -15.86 1.23
C ARG A 77 7.94 -15.52 2.69
N VAL A 78 6.70 -15.09 2.98
CA VAL A 78 6.27 -14.73 4.34
C VAL A 78 6.51 -15.88 5.33
N GLY A 79 6.18 -17.12 4.96
CA GLY A 79 6.35 -18.28 5.84
C GLY A 79 7.81 -18.64 6.19
N LYS A 80 8.80 -18.08 5.48
CA LYS A 80 10.22 -18.23 5.85
C LYS A 80 10.67 -17.19 6.89
N ARG A 81 9.98 -16.05 6.97
CA ARG A 81 10.40 -14.90 7.78
C ARG A 81 9.50 -14.68 8.99
N VAL A 82 8.19 -14.90 8.83
CA VAL A 82 7.18 -14.75 9.87
C VAL A 82 6.82 -16.14 10.40
N PRO A 83 7.04 -16.43 11.70
CA PRO A 83 6.77 -17.72 12.29
C PRO A 83 5.27 -17.87 12.58
N ILE A 84 4.43 -17.95 11.53
CA ILE A 84 2.96 -18.04 11.66
C ILE A 84 2.54 -19.25 12.52
N ALA A 85 3.34 -20.32 12.53
CA ALA A 85 3.12 -21.49 13.39
C ALA A 85 3.05 -21.13 14.88
N LEU A 86 3.77 -20.09 15.33
CA LEU A 86 3.73 -19.60 16.72
C LEU A 86 2.32 -19.15 17.12
N MET A 87 1.57 -18.51 16.20
CA MET A 87 0.19 -18.08 16.46
C MET A 87 -0.78 -19.24 16.66
N ARG A 88 -0.38 -20.48 16.30
CA ARG A 88 -1.20 -21.68 16.44
C ARG A 88 -0.91 -22.45 17.73
N THR A 89 0.07 -22.03 18.51
CA THR A 89 0.51 -22.74 19.71
C THR A 89 -0.51 -22.63 20.85
N CYS A 90 -0.99 -21.41 21.16
CA CYS A 90 -2.05 -21.21 22.13
C CYS A 90 -2.89 -19.96 21.83
N LYS A 91 -4.10 -19.91 22.40
CA LYS A 91 -5.05 -18.81 22.20
C LYS A 91 -4.53 -17.47 22.72
N GLN A 92 -3.78 -17.48 23.83
CA GLN A 92 -3.17 -16.28 24.37
C GLN A 92 -2.22 -15.64 23.35
N ILE A 93 -1.21 -16.39 22.88
CA ILE A 93 -0.25 -15.93 21.87
C ILE A 93 -0.97 -15.48 20.61
N HIS A 94 -1.95 -16.26 20.15
CA HIS A 94 -2.75 -15.93 18.97
C HIS A 94 -3.36 -14.53 19.06
N VAL A 95 -4.13 -14.26 20.12
CA VAL A 95 -4.80 -12.97 20.33
C VAL A 95 -3.79 -11.86 20.51
N GLU A 96 -2.79 -12.11 21.35
CA GLU A 96 -1.76 -11.17 21.74
C GLU A 96 -0.89 -10.69 20.58
N SER A 97 -0.58 -11.57 19.60
CA SER A 97 0.28 -11.26 18.46
C SER A 97 -0.48 -10.90 17.18
N SER A 98 -1.80 -11.14 17.12
CA SER A 98 -2.60 -10.84 15.93
C SER A 98 -2.60 -9.34 15.58
N ASP A 99 -2.69 -8.45 16.57
CA ASP A 99 -2.58 -7.01 16.35
C ASP A 99 -1.23 -6.62 15.72
N VAL A 100 -0.15 -7.31 16.10
CA VAL A 100 1.17 -7.05 15.52
C VAL A 100 1.22 -7.51 14.07
N LEU A 101 0.81 -8.74 13.77
CA LEU A 101 0.85 -9.28 12.42
C LEU A 101 -0.06 -8.51 11.46
N TYR A 102 -1.31 -8.24 11.85
CA TYR A 102 -2.31 -7.63 10.97
C TYR A 102 -2.38 -6.09 11.09
N GLY A 103 -2.06 -5.53 12.25
CA GLY A 103 -2.20 -4.09 12.50
C GLY A 103 -0.93 -3.26 12.35
N ARG A 104 0.27 -3.88 12.38
CA ARG A 104 1.55 -3.15 12.28
C ARG A 104 2.29 -3.39 10.96
N ASN A 105 1.79 -4.29 10.11
CA ASN A 105 2.33 -4.52 8.77
C ASN A 105 1.55 -3.75 7.72
N VAL A 106 2.22 -3.44 6.62
CA VAL A 106 1.61 -2.89 5.40
C VAL A 106 1.25 -4.04 4.48
N PHE A 107 0.00 -4.10 4.01
CA PHE A 107 -0.45 -5.14 3.08
C PHE A 107 -0.56 -4.59 1.68
N GLN A 108 0.26 -5.12 0.77
CA GLN A 108 0.15 -4.78 -0.65
C GLN A 108 -0.79 -5.77 -1.34
N MET A 109 -1.83 -5.25 -1.98
CA MET A 109 -2.90 -6.05 -2.57
C MET A 109 -3.04 -5.75 -4.06
N PHE A 110 -3.31 -6.78 -4.85
CA PHE A 110 -3.69 -6.66 -6.27
C PHE A 110 -5.20 -6.76 -6.49
N MET A 111 -5.92 -7.37 -5.54
CA MET A 111 -7.37 -7.58 -5.61
C MET A 111 -8.02 -7.05 -4.33
N ALA A 112 -9.16 -6.36 -4.47
CA ALA A 112 -9.90 -5.84 -3.30
C ALA A 112 -10.48 -6.98 -2.43
N ARG A 113 -10.67 -8.15 -3.02
CA ARG A 113 -11.19 -9.36 -2.36
C ARG A 113 -10.05 -10.34 -2.09
N VAL A 114 -9.32 -10.14 -1.00
CA VAL A 114 -8.39 -11.16 -0.46
C VAL A 114 -9.13 -11.99 0.58
N ASN A 115 -8.96 -13.30 0.67
CA ASN A 115 -9.68 -14.10 1.68
C ASN A 115 -9.01 -14.05 3.06
N PHE A 116 -8.86 -12.87 3.66
CA PHE A 116 -8.64 -12.79 5.10
C PHE A 116 -9.85 -13.36 5.83
N SER A 117 -9.61 -14.05 6.95
CA SER A 117 -10.69 -14.38 7.87
C SER A 117 -11.32 -13.09 8.38
N ALA A 118 -12.65 -13.03 8.41
CA ALA A 118 -13.41 -11.89 8.91
C ALA A 118 -12.98 -11.47 10.34
N THR A 119 -12.47 -12.43 11.11
CA THR A 119 -11.89 -12.22 12.45
C THR A 119 -10.75 -11.20 12.49
N TYR A 120 -9.94 -11.09 11.43
CA TYR A 120 -8.78 -10.20 11.38
C TYR A 120 -9.05 -8.89 10.64
N ASP A 121 -10.20 -8.75 9.99
CA ASP A 121 -10.54 -7.54 9.24
C ASP A 121 -10.44 -6.26 10.10
N PRO A 122 -10.89 -6.23 11.37
CA PRO A 122 -10.72 -5.05 12.23
C PRO A 122 -9.28 -4.76 12.63
N LEU A 123 -8.33 -5.67 12.40
CA LEU A 123 -6.94 -5.46 12.77
C LEU A 123 -6.14 -4.79 11.66
N VAL A 124 -6.57 -4.89 10.39
CA VAL A 124 -5.84 -4.34 9.25
C VAL A 124 -5.90 -2.81 9.25
N ARG A 125 -4.73 -2.16 9.32
CA ARG A 125 -4.61 -0.69 9.40
C ARG A 125 -4.01 -0.01 8.18
N SER A 126 -3.17 -0.71 7.41
CA SER A 126 -2.43 -0.11 6.30
C SER A 126 -2.46 -0.99 5.07
N ILE A 127 -3.02 -0.48 3.98
CA ILE A 127 -3.12 -1.18 2.70
C ILE A 127 -2.48 -0.33 1.60
N VAL A 128 -1.71 -0.99 0.73
CA VAL A 128 -1.20 -0.44 -0.52
C VAL A 128 -1.87 -1.19 -1.66
N PHE A 129 -2.61 -0.49 -2.49
CA PHE A 129 -3.35 -1.08 -3.59
C PHE A 129 -2.74 -0.68 -4.93
N MET A 130 -2.11 -1.63 -5.63
CA MET A 130 -1.50 -1.34 -6.92
C MET A 130 -2.59 -1.10 -7.97
N ILE A 131 -2.54 0.05 -8.63
CA ILE A 131 -3.36 0.33 -9.81
C ILE A 131 -2.50 0.29 -11.07
N GLU A 132 -3.06 -0.29 -12.11
CA GLU A 132 -2.54 -0.24 -13.47
C GLU A 132 -3.42 0.73 -14.25
N PRO A 133 -3.09 2.03 -14.22
CA PRO A 133 -3.93 3.02 -14.87
C PRO A 133 -3.91 2.85 -16.38
N ASP A 134 -4.97 3.32 -17.04
CA ASP A 134 -5.05 3.37 -18.49
C ASP A 134 -3.93 4.26 -19.05
N HIS A 135 -3.21 3.78 -20.06
CA HIS A 135 -2.10 4.52 -20.70
C HIS A 135 -2.45 5.96 -21.13
N ARG A 136 -3.74 6.27 -21.34
CA ARG A 136 -4.19 7.61 -21.74
C ARG A 136 -4.10 8.64 -20.63
N ILE A 137 -3.88 8.24 -19.38
CA ILE A 137 -3.57 9.19 -18.32
C ILE A 137 -2.18 9.82 -18.49
N TYR A 138 -1.32 9.21 -19.31
CA TYR A 138 0.03 9.69 -19.62
C TYR A 138 0.07 10.62 -20.84
N ALA A 139 -1.07 11.10 -21.32
CA ALA A 139 -1.12 12.07 -22.42
C ALA A 139 -0.66 13.46 -21.97
N ASP A 140 -0.19 14.27 -22.91
CA ASP A 140 0.28 15.62 -22.63
C ASP A 140 -0.86 16.66 -22.53
N ASP A 141 -2.05 16.32 -23.04
CA ASP A 141 -3.19 17.23 -23.05
C ASP A 141 -4.11 17.03 -21.82
N LEU A 142 -4.47 18.15 -21.18
CA LEU A 142 -5.27 18.16 -19.96
C LEU A 142 -6.67 17.58 -20.13
N ASP A 143 -7.25 17.69 -21.32
CA ASP A 143 -8.61 17.24 -21.59
C ASP A 143 -8.69 15.71 -21.65
N THR A 144 -7.79 15.07 -22.38
CA THR A 144 -7.65 13.60 -22.42
C THR A 144 -7.32 13.08 -21.04
N VAL A 145 -6.30 13.63 -20.37
CA VAL A 145 -5.95 13.22 -19.01
C VAL A 145 -7.14 13.37 -18.07
N GLY A 146 -7.83 14.51 -18.09
CA GLY A 146 -8.97 14.79 -17.22
C GLY A 146 -10.16 13.85 -17.47
N TYR A 147 -10.42 13.50 -18.74
CA TYR A 147 -11.46 12.55 -19.10
C TYR A 147 -11.15 11.14 -18.59
N TRP A 148 -9.94 10.62 -18.86
CA TRP A 148 -9.54 9.27 -18.44
C TRP A 148 -9.33 9.16 -16.93
N TRP A 149 -8.81 10.22 -16.31
CA TRP A 149 -8.68 10.33 -14.87
C TRP A 149 -10.04 10.18 -14.19
N LYS A 150 -11.02 11.01 -14.56
CA LYS A 150 -12.35 10.98 -13.93
C LYS A 150 -13.08 9.66 -14.20
N ARG A 151 -13.12 9.22 -15.47
CA ARG A 151 -13.96 8.09 -15.91
C ARG A 151 -13.40 6.71 -15.58
N ARG A 152 -12.07 6.56 -15.51
CA ARG A 152 -11.43 5.26 -15.27
C ARG A 152 -10.71 5.24 -13.93
N VAL A 153 -9.66 6.06 -13.80
CA VAL A 153 -8.75 5.98 -12.65
C VAL A 153 -9.46 6.31 -11.35
N TRP A 154 -10.10 7.47 -11.27
CA TRP A 154 -10.80 7.90 -10.05
C TRP A 154 -11.98 7.01 -9.71
N THR A 155 -12.75 6.57 -10.72
CA THR A 155 -13.88 5.65 -10.50
C THR A 155 -13.40 4.33 -9.90
N ASP A 156 -12.33 3.72 -10.44
CA ASP A 156 -11.74 2.49 -9.91
C ASP A 156 -11.16 2.69 -8.49
N ILE A 157 -10.52 3.84 -8.22
CA ILE A 157 -10.04 4.19 -6.87
C ILE A 157 -11.20 4.28 -5.88
N VAL A 158 -12.30 4.96 -6.24
CA VAL A 158 -13.48 5.10 -5.37
C VAL A 158 -14.09 3.73 -5.09
N ASP A 159 -14.34 2.92 -6.13
CA ASP A 159 -14.99 1.60 -6.00
C ASP A 159 -14.16 0.66 -5.11
N ARG A 160 -12.84 0.63 -5.32
CA ARG A 160 -11.93 -0.17 -4.50
C ARG A 160 -11.82 0.36 -3.08
N SER A 161 -11.72 1.68 -2.90
CA SER A 161 -11.63 2.28 -1.58
C SER A 161 -12.88 1.98 -0.74
N MET A 162 -14.06 2.12 -1.32
CA MET A 162 -15.31 1.78 -0.64
C MET A 162 -15.39 0.29 -0.29
N THR A 163 -14.96 -0.58 -1.21
CA THR A 163 -14.89 -2.03 -0.94
C THR A 163 -13.95 -2.34 0.23
N LEU A 164 -12.78 -1.70 0.29
CA LEU A 164 -11.79 -1.91 1.35
C LEU A 164 -12.22 -1.29 2.68
N LEU A 165 -12.83 -0.11 2.67
CA LEU A 165 -13.34 0.55 3.88
C LEU A 165 -14.49 -0.20 4.53
N ASN A 166 -15.42 -0.71 3.73
CA ASN A 166 -16.52 -1.55 4.22
C ASN A 166 -16.02 -2.84 4.86
N ARG A 167 -14.89 -3.35 4.37
CA ARG A 167 -14.29 -4.56 4.88
C ARG A 167 -13.42 -4.34 6.11
N PHE A 168 -12.54 -3.33 6.07
CA PHE A 168 -11.54 -3.07 7.09
C PHE A 168 -11.93 -1.80 7.87
N PRO A 169 -12.77 -1.93 8.91
CA PRO A 169 -13.36 -0.76 9.59
C PRO A 169 -12.30 0.13 10.26
N ASN A 170 -11.17 -0.43 10.66
CA ASN A 170 -10.08 0.28 11.33
C ASN A 170 -8.92 0.66 10.39
N LEU A 171 -9.15 0.63 9.07
CA LEU A 171 -8.16 1.05 8.09
C LEU A 171 -7.77 2.52 8.36
N LYS A 172 -6.48 2.77 8.58
CA LYS A 172 -5.91 4.09 8.84
C LYS A 172 -5.29 4.71 7.60
N SER A 173 -4.72 3.89 6.72
CA SER A 173 -4.04 4.34 5.52
C SER A 173 -4.35 3.40 4.35
N LEU A 174 -4.76 4.00 3.23
CA LEU A 174 -5.01 3.34 1.96
C LEU A 174 -4.27 4.09 0.86
N THR A 175 -3.16 3.51 0.40
CA THR A 175 -2.31 4.15 -0.60
C THR A 175 -2.48 3.50 -1.96
N PHE A 176 -2.70 4.31 -2.99
CA PHE A 176 -2.71 3.87 -4.39
C PHE A 176 -1.47 4.40 -5.12
N PRO A 177 -0.41 3.59 -5.19
CA PRO A 177 0.74 3.90 -6.03
C PRO A 177 0.37 3.83 -7.51
N ILE A 178 0.64 4.92 -8.23
CA ILE A 178 0.53 5.03 -9.67
C ILE A 178 1.92 4.79 -10.25
N LYS A 179 2.07 3.69 -10.99
CA LYS A 179 3.30 3.42 -11.74
C LYS A 179 3.45 4.44 -12.86
N SER A 180 4.67 4.87 -13.13
CA SER A 180 5.03 5.84 -14.17
C SER A 180 5.15 5.23 -15.59
N GLY A 181 4.43 4.15 -15.92
CA GLY A 181 4.80 3.25 -17.04
C GLY A 181 3.99 3.36 -18.35
N ARG A 182 4.66 3.71 -19.46
CA ARG A 182 5.02 2.78 -20.58
C ARG A 182 5.95 3.36 -21.65
N LEU A 183 6.05 4.69 -21.83
CA LEU A 183 6.96 5.30 -22.84
C LEU A 183 8.20 5.99 -22.25
N GLY A 184 8.11 6.66 -21.09
CA GLY A 184 9.26 7.33 -20.44
C GLY A 184 10.19 6.43 -19.62
N SER A 185 9.69 5.29 -19.12
CA SER A 185 10.51 4.39 -18.29
C SER A 185 11.59 3.61 -19.07
N LYS A 186 11.58 3.65 -20.41
CA LYS A 186 12.66 3.07 -21.22
C LYS A 186 14.00 3.73 -20.93
N PHE A 187 13.98 4.94 -20.35
CA PHE A 187 15.18 5.71 -20.03
C PHE A 187 15.22 6.16 -18.57
N GLY A 188 14.45 5.52 -17.68
CA GLY A 188 14.41 5.92 -16.27
C GLY A 188 13.71 7.27 -15.99
N ILE A 189 13.01 7.85 -16.97
CA ILE A 189 12.27 9.11 -16.78
C ILE A 189 10.96 8.82 -16.05
N THR A 190 10.74 9.54 -14.95
CA THR A 190 9.48 9.49 -14.21
C THR A 190 8.45 10.35 -14.93
N TRP A 191 7.29 9.76 -15.24
CA TRP A 191 6.17 10.49 -15.83
C TRP A 191 5.72 11.67 -14.96
N ARG A 192 5.68 12.85 -15.56
CA ARG A 192 5.07 14.06 -15.00
C ARG A 192 3.65 14.22 -15.53
N PRO A 193 2.61 14.26 -14.66
CA PRO A 193 1.24 14.47 -15.12
C PRO A 193 1.04 15.83 -15.80
N ALA A 194 0.23 15.89 -16.86
CA ALA A 194 -0.04 17.12 -17.62
C ALA A 194 -0.51 18.29 -16.73
N PHE A 195 -1.35 18.02 -15.72
CA PHE A 195 -1.83 19.05 -14.78
C PHE A 195 -0.78 19.55 -13.78
N LEU A 196 0.44 19.01 -13.85
CA LEU A 196 1.63 19.47 -13.13
C LEU A 196 2.68 20.05 -14.07
N ALA A 197 2.55 19.85 -15.39
CA ALA A 197 3.44 20.34 -16.43
C ALA A 197 3.20 21.83 -16.77
N TRP A 198 3.17 22.68 -15.74
CA TRP A 198 3.08 24.14 -15.93
C TRP A 198 4.48 24.74 -16.03
N GLU A 199 4.83 25.20 -17.22
CA GLU A 199 6.07 25.94 -17.47
C GLU A 199 6.09 27.27 -16.69
N ASN A 200 7.29 27.69 -16.26
CA ASN A 200 7.51 28.98 -15.59
C ASN A 200 6.71 29.18 -14.27
N LYS A 201 6.35 28.09 -13.58
CA LYS A 201 5.68 28.13 -12.27
C LYS A 201 6.59 27.61 -11.17
N THR A 202 6.49 28.25 -9.99
CA THR A 202 7.15 27.72 -8.79
C THR A 202 6.50 26.41 -8.35
N ARG A 203 7.26 25.59 -7.60
CA ARG A 203 6.77 24.36 -6.95
C ARG A 203 5.41 24.56 -6.26
N GLU A 204 5.28 25.58 -5.42
CA GLU A 204 4.05 25.87 -4.67
C GLU A 204 2.86 26.21 -5.59
N GLN A 205 3.11 26.94 -6.68
CA GLN A 205 2.09 27.27 -7.67
C GLN A 205 1.63 26.01 -8.41
N ARG A 206 2.56 25.14 -8.83
CA ARG A 206 2.24 23.86 -9.47
C ARG A 206 1.38 22.97 -8.57
N ILE A 207 1.79 22.81 -7.31
CA ILE A 207 1.04 22.06 -6.29
C ILE A 207 -0.38 22.62 -6.13
N SER A 208 -0.52 23.96 -6.05
CA SER A 208 -1.81 24.61 -5.85
C SER A 208 -2.74 24.45 -7.05
N LEU A 209 -2.22 24.60 -8.27
CA LEU A 209 -2.98 24.42 -9.51
C LEU A 209 -3.42 22.97 -9.68
N ALA A 210 -2.53 22.01 -9.43
CA ALA A 210 -2.88 20.59 -9.48
C ALA A 210 -3.88 20.20 -8.40
N ALA A 211 -3.74 20.72 -7.17
CA ALA A 211 -4.72 20.47 -6.11
C ALA A 211 -6.12 20.95 -6.52
N ALA A 212 -6.22 22.16 -7.11
CA ALA A 212 -7.49 22.68 -7.63
C ALA A 212 -8.04 21.83 -8.79
N TRP A 213 -7.17 21.41 -9.72
CA TRP A 213 -7.55 20.52 -10.82
C TRP A 213 -8.07 19.17 -10.32
N MET A 214 -7.35 18.53 -9.39
CA MET A 214 -7.76 17.25 -8.82
C MET A 214 -9.07 17.42 -8.05
N ARG A 215 -9.23 18.49 -7.27
CA ARG A 215 -10.47 18.78 -6.53
C ARG A 215 -11.69 18.88 -7.43
N ALA A 216 -11.54 19.47 -8.61
CA ALA A 216 -12.63 19.59 -9.59
C ALA A 216 -12.99 18.26 -10.26
N LYS A 217 -12.07 17.28 -10.29
CA LYS A 217 -12.25 15.99 -10.99
C LYS A 217 -12.45 14.80 -10.05
N CYS A 218 -12.14 14.96 -8.76
CA CYS A 218 -12.16 13.91 -7.76
C CYS A 218 -13.21 14.22 -6.68
N SER A 219 -14.32 13.50 -6.71
CA SER A 219 -15.33 13.52 -5.65
C SER A 219 -15.12 12.33 -4.71
N PHE A 220 -14.93 12.59 -3.42
CA PHE A 220 -14.88 11.55 -2.39
C PHE A 220 -16.30 11.03 -2.11
N ALA A 221 -16.43 9.73 -1.89
CA ALA A 221 -17.70 9.12 -1.53
C ALA A 221 -18.14 9.46 -0.10
N ASN A 222 -17.18 9.60 0.82
CA ASN A 222 -17.40 10.02 2.20
C ASN A 222 -16.12 10.62 2.81
N ASP A 223 -16.25 11.24 3.99
CA ASP A 223 -15.12 11.85 4.69
C ASP A 223 -14.11 10.82 5.18
N ARG A 224 -14.56 9.62 5.53
CA ARG A 224 -13.65 8.54 5.95
C ARG A 224 -12.66 8.17 4.85
N MET A 225 -13.15 8.03 3.62
CA MET A 225 -12.32 7.78 2.45
C MET A 225 -11.35 8.93 2.23
N ARG A 226 -11.82 10.18 2.36
CA ARG A 226 -10.97 11.35 2.25
C ARG A 226 -9.80 11.29 3.23
N GLU A 227 -10.04 10.97 4.50
CA GLU A 227 -9.02 10.88 5.53
C GLU A 227 -7.94 9.85 5.22
N VAL A 228 -8.34 8.62 4.89
CA VAL A 228 -7.41 7.48 4.78
C VAL A 228 -6.75 7.33 3.42
N LEU A 229 -7.33 7.91 2.37
CA LEU A 229 -6.84 7.75 1.00
C LEU A 229 -5.60 8.60 0.78
N HIS A 230 -4.60 7.99 0.14
CA HIS A 230 -3.39 8.62 -0.36
C HIS A 230 -3.11 8.17 -1.79
N LEU A 231 -2.68 9.09 -2.65
CA LEU A 231 -2.16 8.78 -3.99
C LEU A 231 -0.68 9.12 -4.05
N GLU A 232 0.13 8.22 -4.61
CA GLU A 232 1.58 8.41 -4.74
C GLU A 232 2.02 8.06 -6.16
N LEU A 233 2.96 8.81 -6.71
CA LEU A 233 3.64 8.42 -7.95
C LEU A 233 4.85 7.55 -7.60
N VAL A 234 4.94 6.38 -8.24
CA VAL A 234 6.14 5.54 -8.13
C VAL A 234 7.16 6.02 -9.16
N PRO A 235 8.35 6.48 -8.74
CA PRO A 235 9.38 6.90 -9.68
C PRO A 235 9.81 5.74 -10.56
N ALA A 236 10.22 6.05 -11.79
CA ALA A 236 10.83 5.05 -12.64
C ALA A 236 12.16 4.60 -12.00
N PRO A 237 12.54 3.32 -12.13
CA PRO A 237 13.85 2.88 -11.66
C PRO A 237 14.94 3.67 -12.40
N SER A 238 15.73 4.44 -11.66
CA SER A 238 16.87 5.16 -12.21
C SER A 238 17.98 4.16 -12.55
N ILE A 239 18.37 4.10 -13.82
CA ILE A 239 19.64 3.47 -14.21
C ILE A 239 20.74 4.40 -13.73
N SER A 240 21.75 3.88 -13.03
CA SER A 240 22.83 4.74 -12.53
C SER A 240 23.55 5.42 -13.70
N LYS A 241 23.91 6.70 -13.56
CA LYS A 241 24.66 7.44 -14.60
C LYS A 241 25.97 6.72 -14.95
N ASP A 242 26.58 6.06 -13.97
CA ASP A 242 27.82 5.28 -14.12
C ASP A 242 27.65 4.07 -15.04
N GLU A 243 26.46 3.47 -15.10
CA GLU A 243 26.14 2.38 -16.05
C GLU A 243 25.95 2.88 -17.49
N LEU A 244 25.77 4.18 -17.69
CA LEU A 244 25.52 4.80 -19.01
C LEU A 244 26.73 5.55 -19.58
N VAL A 245 27.85 5.63 -18.86
CA VAL A 245 29.09 6.25 -19.34
C VAL A 245 29.60 5.48 -20.58
N GLY A 246 29.56 6.14 -21.74
CA GLY A 246 29.95 5.57 -23.04
C GLY A 246 28.79 5.12 -23.93
N SER A 247 27.55 5.21 -23.44
CA SER A 247 26.34 4.95 -24.22
C SER A 247 25.96 6.17 -25.08
N ARG A 248 25.50 5.93 -26.32
CA ARG A 248 25.04 6.99 -27.25
C ARG A 248 23.69 7.60 -26.86
N PHE A 249 23.13 7.19 -25.72
CA PHE A 249 21.79 7.53 -25.22
C PHE A 249 21.83 8.46 -24.00
N ILE A 250 22.85 9.32 -23.88
CA ILE A 250 22.83 10.41 -22.90
C ILE A 250 21.67 11.33 -23.33
N LEU A 251 20.55 11.21 -22.63
CA LEU A 251 19.48 12.19 -22.73
C LEU A 251 19.99 13.45 -22.04
N GLU A 252 19.93 14.57 -22.75
CA GLU A 252 20.12 15.88 -22.15
C GLU A 252 19.19 15.97 -20.94
N GLU A 253 19.74 16.37 -19.80
CA GLU A 253 18.94 16.60 -18.60
C GLU A 253 17.93 17.68 -18.95
N ASP A 254 16.67 17.30 -19.15
CA ASP A 254 15.60 18.27 -18.97
C ASP A 254 15.75 18.75 -17.53
N ASP A 255 16.25 19.97 -17.36
CA ASP A 255 16.38 20.77 -16.12
C ASP A 255 15.00 21.05 -15.47
N ASP A 256 14.09 20.09 -15.56
CA ASP A 256 12.75 20.20 -15.04
C ASP A 256 12.81 19.79 -13.57
N ASP A 257 12.94 20.79 -12.70
CA ASP A 257 12.98 20.76 -11.22
C ASP A 257 11.70 20.17 -10.57
N TRP A 258 11.10 19.15 -11.17
CA TRP A 258 9.89 18.50 -10.72
C TRP A 258 10.21 17.26 -9.87
N SER A 259 9.57 17.13 -8.70
CA SER A 259 9.65 15.91 -7.88
C SER A 259 8.31 15.14 -7.83
N PRO A 260 8.33 13.79 -7.79
CA PRO A 260 7.11 12.99 -7.61
C PRO A 260 6.33 13.32 -6.32
N GLU A 261 7.00 13.93 -5.33
CA GLU A 261 6.40 14.35 -4.07
C GLU A 261 5.43 15.51 -4.27
N GLU A 262 5.66 16.38 -5.25
CA GLU A 262 4.73 17.46 -5.57
C GLU A 262 3.34 16.92 -5.98
N PHE A 263 3.26 15.71 -6.58
CA PHE A 263 1.98 15.05 -6.85
C PHE A 263 1.29 14.61 -5.56
N TYR A 264 2.04 14.01 -4.63
CA TYR A 264 1.52 13.62 -3.32
C TYR A 264 1.05 14.84 -2.52
N GLU A 265 1.84 15.92 -2.51
CA GLU A 265 1.49 17.19 -1.84
C GLU A 265 0.26 17.84 -2.47
N ALA A 266 0.12 17.83 -3.80
CA ALA A 266 -1.07 18.31 -4.48
C ALA A 266 -2.31 17.49 -4.09
N PHE A 267 -2.16 16.17 -3.95
CA PHE A 267 -3.24 15.29 -3.53
C PHE A 267 -3.64 15.52 -2.05
N GLU A 268 -2.68 15.69 -1.14
CA GLU A 268 -3.00 16.02 0.25
C GLU A 268 -3.61 17.43 0.38
N LYS A 269 -3.13 18.39 -0.40
CA LYS A 269 -3.69 19.75 -0.44
C LYS A 269 -5.14 19.75 -0.93
N MET A 270 -5.48 19.00 -1.99
CA MET A 270 -6.87 18.95 -2.49
C MET A 270 -7.87 18.40 -1.46
N LYS A 271 -7.44 17.59 -0.49
CA LYS A 271 -8.32 17.08 0.57
C LYS A 271 -8.81 18.19 1.50
N THR A 272 -8.06 19.29 1.57
CA THR A 272 -8.33 20.44 2.45
C THR A 272 -8.99 21.63 1.76
N LEU A 273 -9.15 21.59 0.43
CA LEU A 273 -9.83 22.62 -0.38
C LEU A 273 -11.36 22.39 -0.44
#